data_AF-A0A812GQV5-F1
#
_entry.id   AF-A0A812GQV5-F1
#
_cell.length_a   1.000
_cell.length_b   1.000
_cell.length_c   1.000
_cell.angle_alpha   90.00
_cell.angle_beta   90.00
_cell.angle_gamma   90.00
#
_symmetry.space_group_name_H-M   'P 1'
#
loop_
_entity.id
_entity.type
_entity.pdbx_description
1 polymer ?
#
loop_
_entity_poly.entity_id
_entity_poly.type
_entity_poly.pdbx_seq_one_letter_code
_entity_poly.pdbx_strand_id
1 'polypeptide(L)' 'MLSFARSLGEFGATISFVSNIPGETQTIPLAMYNFIETPGAEMEAARLCIISIALALSTLMISEWLHRKATVRLGTK' A
#
# COMPACT_ATOMS: atom_id res chain seq x y z
N MET A 1 -3.92 14.95 4.14
CA MET A 1 -3.23 14.98 2.84
C MET A 1 -1.71 15.11 2.95
N LEU A 2 -1.16 16.01 3.79
CA LEU A 2 0.30 16.18 3.91
C LEU A 2 1.04 14.90 4.35
N SER A 3 0.49 14.13 5.30
CA SER A 3 1.08 12.85 5.70
C SER A 3 1.05 11.79 4.58
N PHE A 4 -0.02 11.77 3.78
CA PHE A 4 -0.15 10.87 2.63
C PHE A 4 0.88 11.21 1.53
N ALA A 5 0.99 12.49 1.17
CA ALA A 5 1.99 12.96 0.20
C ALA A 5 3.42 12.64 0.67
N ARG A 6 3.69 12.76 1.98
CA ARG A 6 4.98 12.39 2.58
C ARG A 6 5.24 10.89 2.50
N SER A 7 4.26 10.05 2.85
CA SER A 7 4.40 8.60 2.76
C SER A 7 4.60 8.11 1.33
N LEU A 8 3.97 8.74 0.33
CA LEU A 8 4.14 8.43 -1.08
C LEU A 8 5.57 8.77 -1.57
N GLY A 9 6.13 9.90 -1.09
CA GLY A 9 7.50 10.29 -1.40
C GLY A 9 8.56 9.39 -0.75
N GLU A 10 8.38 9.02 0.53
CA GLU A 10 9.27 8.10 1.23
C GLU A 10 9.22 6.68 0.65
N PHE A 11 8.06 6.25 0.14
CA PHE A 11 7.88 5.00 -0.59
C PHE A 11 8.72 4.95 -1.88
N GLY A 12 8.64 6.00 -2.72
CA GLY A 12 9.41 6.07 -3.96
C GLY A 12 10.92 6.13 -3.72
N ALA A 13 11.35 6.90 -2.72
CA ALA A 13 12.75 6.94 -2.30
C ALA A 13 13.24 5.56 -1.81
N THR A 14 12.42 4.81 -1.07
CA THR A 14 12.80 3.48 -0.59
C THR A 14 12.98 2.49 -1.74
N ILE A 15 12.08 2.44 -2.72
CA ILE A 15 12.19 1.52 -3.86
C ILE A 15 13.42 1.82 -4.73
N SER A 16 13.77 3.09 -4.97
CA SER A 16 14.94 3.44 -5.78
C SER A 16 16.28 3.11 -5.13
N PHE A 17 16.35 3.04 -3.80
CA PHE A 17 17.60 2.83 -3.07
C PHE A 17 17.71 1.45 -2.40
N VAL A 18 16.63 0.68 -2.33
CA VAL A 18 16.64 -0.69 -1.77
C VAL A 18 17.07 -1.70 -2.83
N SER A 19 18.07 -2.52 -2.49
CA SER A 19 18.46 -3.67 -3.31
C SER A 19 17.36 -4.73 -3.36
N ASN A 20 17.24 -5.37 -4.51
CA ASN A 20 16.22 -6.35 -4.82
C ASN A 20 16.77 -7.78 -4.77
N ILE A 21 17.09 -8.28 -3.57
CA ILE A 21 17.54 -9.67 -3.38
C ILE A 21 16.31 -10.52 -3.06
N PRO A 22 15.91 -11.46 -3.94
CA PRO A 22 14.74 -12.29 -3.71
C PRO A 22 14.87 -13.10 -2.43
N GLY A 23 13.93 -12.93 -1.49
CA GLY A 23 13.89 -13.68 -0.23
C GLY A 23 14.64 -13.06 0.96
N GLU A 24 15.46 -12.01 0.78
CA GLU A 24 16.12 -11.31 1.90
C GLU A 24 15.61 -9.89 2.07
N THR A 25 15.75 -9.05 1.03
CA THR A 25 15.40 -7.62 1.08
C THR A 25 14.17 -7.29 0.24
N GLN A 26 13.46 -8.31 -0.24
CA GLN A 26 12.32 -8.16 -1.12
C GLN A 26 11.09 -7.66 -0.34
N THR A 27 10.75 -6.39 -0.56
CA THR A 27 9.49 -5.82 -0.08
C THR A 27 8.37 -6.11 -1.07
N ILE A 28 7.11 -6.08 -0.60
CA ILE A 28 5.91 -6.30 -1.44
C ILE A 28 5.92 -5.44 -2.73
N PRO A 29 6.31 -4.14 -2.68
CA PRO A 29 6.38 -3.31 -3.88
C PRO A 29 7.43 -3.77 -4.89
N LEU A 30 8.63 -4.13 -4.43
CA LEU A 30 9.70 -4.66 -5.29
C LEU A 30 9.29 -5.99 -5.93
N ALA A 31 8.63 -6.86 -5.17
CA ALA A 31 8.07 -8.10 -5.69
C ALA A 31 7.07 -7.83 -6.83
N MET A 32 6.12 -6.91 -6.63
CA MET A 32 5.17 -6.51 -7.67
C MET A 32 5.86 -5.97 -8.92
N TYR A 33 6.88 -5.11 -8.75
CA TYR A 33 7.60 -4.51 -9.87
C TYR A 33 8.31 -5.59 -10.71
N ASN A 34 9.01 -6.53 -10.05
CA ASN A 34 9.65 -7.66 -10.73
C ASN A 34 8.64 -8.56 -11.47
N PHE A 35 7.50 -8.84 -10.86
CA PHE A 35 6.48 -9.71 -11.47
C PHE A 35 5.79 -9.05 -12.66
N ILE A 36 5.69 -7.71 -12.71
CA ILE A 36 5.17 -6.99 -13.88
C ILE A 36 6.17 -7.00 -15.04
N GLU A 37 7.47 -6.92 -14.77
CA GLU A 37 8.52 -6.93 -15.81
C GLU A 37 8.86 -8.35 -16.31
N THR A 38 8.44 -9.40 -15.60
CA THR A 38 8.72 -10.79 -15.97
C THR A 38 7.66 -11.35 -16.93
N PRO A 39 8.03 -11.77 -18.16
CA PRO A 39 7.08 -12.36 -19.11
C PRO A 39 6.46 -13.64 -18.55
N GLY A 40 5.14 -13.71 -18.48
CA GLY A 40 4.40 -14.88 -17.97
C GLY A 40 4.09 -14.87 -16.47
N ALA A 41 4.50 -13.84 -15.71
CA ALA A 41 4.17 -13.68 -14.29
C ALA A 41 2.92 -12.81 -14.02
N GLU A 42 2.11 -12.56 -15.05
CA GLU A 42 0.94 -11.68 -15.01
C GLU A 42 -0.09 -12.09 -13.93
N MET A 43 -0.25 -13.40 -13.70
CA MET A 43 -1.17 -13.93 -12.67
C MET A 43 -0.69 -13.61 -11.24
N GLU A 44 0.62 -13.63 -11.00
CA GLU A 44 1.22 -13.32 -9.71
C GLU A 44 1.15 -11.81 -9.41
N ALA A 45 1.43 -10.99 -10.43
CA ALA A 45 1.24 -9.55 -10.38
C ALA A 45 -0.23 -9.18 -10.12
N ALA A 46 -1.17 -9.84 -10.80
CA ALA A 46 -2.60 -9.61 -10.61
C ALA A 46 -3.07 -9.97 -9.19
N ARG A 47 -2.59 -11.08 -8.62
CA ARG A 47 -2.92 -11.48 -7.24
C ARG A 47 -2.45 -10.44 -6.22
N LEU A 48 -1.22 -9.96 -6.34
CA LEU A 48 -0.68 -8.92 -5.45
C LEU A 48 -1.40 -7.58 -5.63
N CYS A 49 -1.80 -7.25 -6.86
CA CYS A 49 -2.60 -6.06 -7.16
C CYS A 49 -3.96 -6.12 -6.45
N ILE A 50 -4.67 -7.25 -6.55
CA ILE A 50 -5.97 -7.44 -5.88
C ILE A 50 -5.84 -7.33 -4.35
N ILE A 51 -4.81 -7.94 -3.76
CA ILE A 51 -4.54 -7.85 -2.32
C ILE A 51 -4.29 -6.39 -1.91
N SER A 52 -3.52 -5.64 -2.71
CA SER A 52 -3.22 -4.24 -2.43
C SER A 52 -4.47 -3.36 -2.51
N ILE A 53 -5.33 -3.59 -3.51
CA ILE A 53 -6.62 -2.90 -3.64
C ILE A 53 -7.53 -3.21 -2.45
N ALA A 54 -7.64 -4.49 -2.08
CA ALA A 54 -8.43 -4.92 -0.93
C ALA A 54 -7.96 -4.25 0.36
N LEU A 55 -6.64 -4.17 0.59
CA LEU A 55 -6.05 -3.52 1.75
C LEU A 55 -6.30 -2.00 1.77
N ALA A 56 -6.18 -1.35 0.61
CA ALA A 56 -6.46 0.09 0.48
C ALA A 56 -7.93 0.39 0.82
N LEU A 57 -8.86 -0.38 0.23
CA LEU A 57 -10.28 -0.25 0.49
C LEU A 57 -10.63 -0.55 1.95
N SER A 58 -10.07 -1.61 2.55
CA SER A 58 -10.33 -1.94 3.95
C SER A 58 -9.84 -0.84 4.88
N THR A 59 -8.65 -0.29 4.63
CA THR A 59 -8.09 0.82 5.43
C THR A 59 -8.94 2.07 5.30
N LEU A 60 -9.41 2.38 4.09
CA LEU A 60 -10.31 3.51 3.85
C LEU A 60 -11.64 3.34 4.59
N MET A 61 -12.25 2.16 4.51
CA MET A 61 -13.49 1.85 5.22
C MET A 61 -13.32 1.96 6.74
N ILE A 62 -12.20 1.46 7.28
CA ILE A 62 -11.87 1.58 8.70
C ILE A 62 -11.68 3.05 9.10
N SER A 63 -10.98 3.83 8.27
CA SER A 63 -10.79 5.26 8.48
C SER A 63 -12.11 6.02 8.50
N GLU A 64 -13.00 5.76 7.55
CA GLU A 64 -14.34 6.34 7.52
C GLU A 64 -15.19 5.95 8.74
N TRP A 65 -15.14 4.68 9.15
CA TRP A 65 -15.85 4.23 10.34
C TRP A 65 -15.32 4.90 11.61
N LEU A 66 -13.99 4.97 11.78
CA LEU A 66 -13.35 5.69 12.88
C LEU A 66 -13.69 7.18 12.85
N HIS A 67 -13.70 7.81 11.67
CA HIS A 67 -14.01 9.22 11.51
C HIS A 67 -15.48 9.54 11.87
N ARG A 68 -16.43 8.70 11.43
CA ARG A 68 -17.84 8.77 11.83
C ARG A 68 -18.02 8.57 13.33
N LYS A 69 -17.29 7.63 13.93
CA LYS A 69 -17.37 7.37 15.38
C LYS A 69 -16.74 8.49 16.21
N ALA A 70 -15.66 9.11 15.72
CA ALA A 70 -15.00 10.24 16.34
C ALA A 70 -15.86 11.51 16.29
N THR A 71 -16.50 11.80 15.15
CA THR A 71 -17.43 12.94 15.01
C THR A 71 -18.66 12.78 15.90
N VAL A 72 -19.22 11.57 16.03
CA VAL A 72 -20.32 11.30 16.98
C VAL A 72 -19.91 11.51 18.44
N ARG A 73 -18.65 11.19 18.82
CA ARG A 73 -18.15 11.44 20.18
C ARG A 73 -17.79 12.89 20.47
N LEU A 74 -17.41 13.68 19.46
CA LEU A 74 -17.03 15.08 19.62
C LEU A 74 -18.23 16.06 19.58
N GLY A 75 -19.43 15.58 19.24
CA GLY A 75 -20.69 16.35 19.27
C GLY A 75 -21.39 16.40 20.63
N THR A 76 -20.68 16.21 21.74
CA THR A 76 -21.18 16.51 23.10
C THR A 76 -20.16 17.34 23.86
N LYS A 77 -20.09 18.62 23.51
CA LYS A 77 -20.12 19.77 24.41
C LYS A 77 -20.19 21.06 23.60
#